data_AF-A0A930V5H6-F1
#
_entry.id   AF-A0A930V5H6-F1
#
_cell.length_a   1.000
_cell.length_b   1.000
_cell.length_c   1.000
_cell.angle_alpha   90.00
_cell.angle_beta   90.00
_cell.angle_gamma   90.00
#
_symmetry.space_group_name_H-M   'P 1'
#
loop_
_entity.id
_entity.type
_entity.pdbx_description
1 polymer ?
#
loop_
_entity_poly.entity_id
_entity_poly.type
_entity_poly.pdbx_seq_one_letter_code
_entity_poly.pdbx_strand_id
1 'polypeptide(L)'
;MRYSIDVGGISDVTRAVAREMDDASAAIVAALAAADVALSAVSSEGGLAGALSAAVDPRRSTGPNAVARAGALTAVAQANALSYVQTDEVMATTTEAASGQASAAEQAATARYTGRFGGGIPR
;
A
#
# COMPACT_ATOMS: atom_id res chain seq x y z
N MET A 1 2.69 16.62 17.76
CA MET A 1 2.93 16.42 16.31
C MET A 1 2.18 15.16 15.92
N ARG A 2 1.10 15.30 15.15
CA ARG A 2 0.39 14.16 14.57
C ARG A 2 1.19 13.76 13.33
N TYR A 3 1.78 12.57 13.33
CA TYR A 3 2.52 12.07 12.18
C TYR A 3 1.49 11.78 11.07
N SER A 4 1.11 12.78 10.27
CA SER A 4 0.21 12.57 9.14
C SER A 4 1.02 11.94 8.02
N ILE A 5 0.96 10.62 7.89
CA ILE A 5 1.36 9.98 6.64
C ILE A 5 0.53 10.58 5.51
N ASP A 6 1.17 11.05 4.46
CA ASP A 6 0.50 11.51 3.23
C ASP A 6 0.01 10.29 2.43
N VAL A 7 -1.16 9.80 2.80
CA VAL A 7 -1.80 8.63 2.18
C VAL A 7 -2.13 8.90 0.71
N GLY A 8 -2.50 10.15 0.39
CA GLY A 8 -2.76 10.58 -0.98
C GLY A 8 -1.52 10.45 -1.84
N GLY A 9 -0.40 11.03 -1.36
CA GLY A 9 0.90 10.91 -2.00
C GLY A 9 1.38 9.47 -2.16
N ILE A 10 1.21 8.61 -1.13
CA ILE A 10 1.55 7.19 -1.23
C ILE A 10 0.67 6.47 -2.26
N SER A 11 -0.62 6.76 -2.29
CA SER A 11 -1.54 6.17 -3.27
C SER A 11 -1.19 6.59 -4.70
N ASP A 12 -0.79 7.83 -4.91
CA ASP A 12 -0.44 8.34 -6.23
C ASP A 12 0.89 7.76 -6.71
N VAL A 13 1.89 7.68 -5.82
CA VAL A 13 3.18 7.04 -6.11
C VAL A 13 3.00 5.54 -6.40
N THR A 14 2.25 4.81 -5.57
CA THR A 14 2.02 3.37 -5.81
C THR A 14 1.25 3.12 -7.11
N ARG A 15 0.28 3.98 -7.47
CA ARG A 15 -0.43 3.92 -8.75
C ARG A 15 0.49 4.21 -9.94
N ALA A 16 1.38 5.20 -9.82
CA ALA A 16 2.37 5.50 -10.86
C ALA A 16 3.33 4.32 -11.04
N VAL A 17 3.86 3.76 -9.95
CA VAL A 17 4.74 2.58 -9.99
C VAL A 17 4.04 1.39 -10.61
N ALA A 18 2.77 1.13 -10.28
CA ALA A 18 2.01 0.03 -10.87
C ALA A 18 1.91 0.16 -12.39
N ARG A 19 1.62 1.36 -12.91
CA ARG A 19 1.57 1.61 -14.37
C ARG A 19 2.93 1.38 -15.03
N GLU A 20 4.01 1.90 -14.46
CA GLU A 20 5.36 1.68 -14.98
C GLU A 20 5.74 0.18 -14.99
N MET A 21 5.25 -0.60 -14.02
CA MET A 21 5.45 -2.05 -14.01
C MET A 21 4.64 -2.76 -15.09
N ASP A 22 3.40 -2.33 -15.34
CA ASP A 22 2.58 -2.86 -16.43
C ASP A 22 3.23 -2.57 -17.79
N ASP A 23 3.72 -1.35 -18.00
CA ASP A 23 4.44 -0.94 -19.21
C ASP A 23 5.74 -1.73 -19.39
N ALA A 24 6.53 -1.91 -18.31
CA ALA A 24 7.73 -2.74 -18.32
C ALA A 24 7.41 -4.21 -18.64
N SER A 25 6.32 -4.75 -18.10
CA SER A 25 5.83 -6.10 -18.39
C SER A 25 5.51 -6.27 -19.87
N ALA A 26 4.73 -5.34 -20.43
CA ALA A 26 4.37 -5.34 -21.83
C ALA A 26 5.60 -5.24 -22.74
N ALA A 27 6.57 -4.38 -22.39
CA ALA A 27 7.83 -4.24 -23.12
C ALA A 27 8.68 -5.52 -23.08
N ILE A 28 8.77 -6.19 -21.93
CA ILE A 28 9.48 -7.48 -21.80
C ILE A 28 8.81 -8.54 -22.67
N VAL A 29 7.48 -8.66 -22.64
CA VAL A 29 6.73 -9.60 -23.47
C VAL A 29 6.97 -9.34 -24.96
N ALA A 30 6.88 -8.08 -25.39
CA ALA A 30 7.12 -7.68 -26.77
C ALA A 30 8.57 -7.98 -27.21
N ALA A 31 9.55 -7.72 -26.35
CA ALA A 31 10.95 -8.00 -26.62
C ALA A 31 11.24 -9.51 -26.75
N LEU A 32 10.63 -10.34 -25.90
CA LEU A 32 10.76 -11.80 -25.99
C LEU A 32 10.10 -12.33 -27.27
N ALA A 33 8.92 -11.84 -27.63
CA ALA A 33 8.28 -12.20 -28.89
C ALA A 33 9.13 -11.80 -30.11
N ALA A 34 9.73 -10.60 -30.10
CA ALA A 34 10.65 -10.17 -31.15
C ALA A 34 11.91 -11.05 -31.23
N ALA A 35 12.42 -11.50 -30.08
CA ALA A 35 13.54 -12.44 -30.03
C ALA A 35 13.18 -13.81 -30.61
N ASP A 36 11.95 -14.30 -30.39
CA ASP A 36 11.46 -15.54 -30.99
C ASP A 36 11.36 -15.44 -32.52
N VAL A 37 10.88 -14.30 -33.03
CA VAL A 37 10.87 -14.02 -34.48
C VAL A 37 12.29 -14.01 -35.04
N ALA A 38 13.23 -13.36 -34.36
CA ALA A 38 14.63 -13.33 -34.76
C ALA A 38 15.27 -14.73 -34.76
N LEU A 39 14.99 -15.55 -33.74
CA LEU A 39 15.44 -16.95 -33.66
C LEU A 39 14.90 -17.79 -34.82
N SER A 40 13.63 -17.60 -35.18
CA SER A 40 13.04 -18.28 -36.33
C SER A 40 13.75 -17.91 -37.64
N ALA A 41 14.03 -16.61 -37.83
CA ALA A 41 14.68 -16.09 -39.03
C ALA A 41 16.11 -16.60 -39.22
N VAL A 42 16.84 -16.88 -38.13
CA VAL A 42 18.24 -17.38 -38.18
C VAL A 42 18.35 -18.89 -37.93
N SER A 43 17.23 -19.61 -37.89
CA SER A 43 17.18 -21.03 -37.48
C SER A 43 18.04 -21.96 -38.35
N SER A 44 18.26 -21.64 -39.62
CA SER A 44 19.15 -22.38 -40.52
C SER A 44 20.64 -22.15 -40.24
N GLU A 45 20.98 -21.07 -39.53
CA GLU A 45 22.34 -20.71 -39.14
C GLU A 45 22.63 -21.21 -37.72
N GLY A 46 22.93 -22.50 -37.57
CA GLY A 46 23.00 -23.16 -36.26
C GLY A 46 23.92 -22.47 -35.23
N GLY A 47 25.05 -21.89 -35.67
CA GLY A 47 25.94 -21.12 -34.79
C GLY A 47 25.32 -19.81 -34.30
N LEU A 48 24.63 -19.09 -35.19
CA LEU A 48 23.96 -17.83 -34.88
C LEU A 48 22.69 -18.06 -34.04
N ALA A 49 21.89 -19.07 -34.39
CA ALA A 49 20.73 -19.49 -33.61
C ALA A 49 21.12 -19.91 -32.19
N GLY A 50 22.21 -20.68 -32.03
CA GLY A 50 22.73 -21.06 -30.72
C GLY A 50 23.18 -19.85 -29.88
N ALA A 51 23.93 -18.92 -30.48
CA ALA A 51 24.37 -17.71 -29.79
C ALA A 51 23.19 -16.81 -29.37
N LEU A 52 22.19 -16.67 -30.24
CA LEU A 52 20.99 -15.88 -29.94
C LEU A 52 20.14 -16.54 -28.85
N SER A 53 19.96 -17.87 -28.89
CA SER A 53 19.22 -18.61 -27.86
C SER A 53 19.90 -18.45 -26.50
N ALA A 54 21.22 -18.64 -26.44
CA ALA A 54 22.00 -18.49 -25.21
C ALA A 54 21.91 -17.07 -24.62
N ALA A 55 21.77 -16.04 -25.45
CA ALA A 55 21.59 -14.66 -25.01
C ALA A 55 20.16 -14.37 -24.50
N VAL A 56 19.14 -15.02 -25.05
CA VAL A 56 17.72 -14.77 -24.77
C VAL A 56 17.21 -15.62 -23.60
N ASP A 57 17.67 -16.87 -23.46
CA ASP A 57 17.18 -17.82 -22.47
C ASP A 57 17.23 -17.31 -21.02
N PRO A 58 18.32 -16.67 -20.54
CA PRO A 58 18.35 -16.09 -19.20
C PRO A 58 17.32 -14.96 -19.01
N ARG A 59 16.96 -14.24 -20.09
CA ARG A 59 16.01 -13.12 -20.04
C ARG A 59 14.56 -13.59 -19.93
N ARG A 60 14.25 -14.77 -20.47
CA ARG A 60 12.92 -15.41 -20.35
C ARG A 60 12.54 -15.69 -18.89
N SER A 61 13.52 -15.96 -18.02
CA SER A 61 13.28 -16.19 -16.59
C SER A 61 13.45 -14.93 -15.75
N THR A 62 14.42 -14.06 -16.05
CA THR A 62 14.72 -12.90 -15.21
C THR A 62 13.76 -11.72 -15.41
N GLY A 63 13.32 -11.47 -16.66
CA GLY A 63 12.42 -10.36 -16.97
C GLY A 63 11.08 -10.43 -16.24
N PRO A 64 10.29 -11.51 -16.43
CA PRO A 64 8.99 -11.65 -15.76
C PRO A 64 9.09 -11.66 -14.23
N ASN A 65 10.14 -12.28 -13.68
CA ASN A 65 10.34 -12.35 -12.23
C ASN A 65 10.68 -11.00 -11.60
N ALA A 66 11.40 -10.12 -12.31
CA ALA A 66 11.71 -8.77 -11.82
C ALA A 66 10.44 -7.92 -11.68
N VAL A 67 9.57 -7.95 -12.70
CA VAL A 67 8.27 -7.26 -12.67
C VAL A 67 7.38 -7.82 -11.57
N ALA A 68 7.28 -9.15 -11.46
CA ALA A 68 6.47 -9.80 -10.42
C ALA A 68 6.93 -9.39 -8.99
N ARG A 69 8.25 -9.35 -8.76
CA ARG A 69 8.82 -8.95 -7.46
C ARG A 69 8.55 -7.48 -7.15
N ALA A 70 8.68 -6.59 -8.13
CA ALA A 70 8.40 -5.17 -7.96
C ALA A 70 6.90 -4.91 -7.72
N GLY A 71 6.01 -5.63 -8.41
CA GLY A 71 4.56 -5.60 -8.17
C GLY A 71 4.21 -6.05 -6.75
N ALA A 72 4.80 -7.14 -6.26
CA ALA A 72 4.59 -7.62 -4.90
C ALA A 72 5.00 -6.59 -3.83
N LEU A 73 6.15 -5.91 -4.02
CA LEU A 73 6.60 -4.85 -3.12
C LEU A 73 5.64 -3.65 -3.11
N THR A 74 5.13 -3.27 -4.29
CA THR A 74 4.17 -2.16 -4.43
C THR A 74 2.85 -2.48 -3.72
N ALA A 75 2.34 -3.71 -3.87
CA ALA A 75 1.15 -4.16 -3.18
C ALA A 75 1.32 -4.16 -1.65
N VAL A 76 2.49 -4.59 -1.15
CA VAL A 76 2.81 -4.53 0.29
C VAL A 76 2.86 -3.09 0.79
N ALA A 77 3.47 -2.18 0.04
CA ALA A 77 3.52 -0.76 0.41
C ALA A 77 2.10 -0.16 0.50
N GLN A 78 1.22 -0.47 -0.45
CA GLN A 78 -0.17 -0.02 -0.43
C GLN A 78 -0.96 -0.60 0.75
N ALA A 79 -0.80 -1.90 1.05
CA ALA A 79 -1.46 -2.54 2.17
C ALA A 79 -1.04 -1.95 3.53
N ASN A 80 0.25 -1.64 3.70
CA ASN A 80 0.76 -1.01 4.91
C ASN A 80 0.22 0.41 5.09
N ALA A 81 0.10 1.20 4.02
CA ALA A 81 -0.48 2.53 4.07
C ALA A 81 -1.95 2.49 4.50
N LEU A 82 -2.74 1.55 3.98
CA LEU A 82 -4.14 1.36 4.37
C LEU A 82 -4.28 0.95 5.84
N SER A 83 -3.46 -0.01 6.29
CA SER A 83 -3.43 -0.46 7.69
C SER A 83 -3.12 0.68 8.65
N TYR A 84 -2.20 1.57 8.28
CA TYR A 84 -1.88 2.76 9.08
C TYR A 84 -3.10 3.67 9.25
N VAL A 85 -3.82 3.97 8.16
CA VAL A 85 -5.02 4.83 8.21
C VAL A 85 -6.10 4.22 9.09
N GLN A 86 -6.38 2.93 8.90
CA GLN A 86 -7.36 2.21 9.72
C GLN A 86 -6.98 2.25 11.20
N THR A 87 -5.69 2.11 11.51
CA THR A 87 -5.20 2.19 12.88
C THR A 87 -5.37 3.60 13.46
N ASP A 88 -5.08 4.66 12.69
CA ASP A 88 -5.27 6.04 13.16
C ASP A 88 -6.75 6.36 13.38
N GLU A 89 -7.65 5.90 12.52
CA GLU A 89 -9.10 6.05 12.67
C GLU A 89 -9.62 5.33 13.93
N VAL A 90 -9.14 4.11 14.21
CA VAL A 90 -9.49 3.38 15.43
C VAL A 90 -8.98 4.13 16.67
N MET A 91 -7.76 4.67 16.64
CA MET A 91 -7.22 5.44 17.77
C MET A 91 -7.99 6.74 18.00
N ALA A 92 -8.37 7.45 16.93
CA ALA A 92 -9.16 8.66 17.01
C ALA A 92 -10.53 8.40 17.65
N THR A 93 -11.27 7.40 17.15
CA THR A 93 -12.59 7.03 17.68
C THR A 93 -12.53 6.58 19.14
N THR A 94 -11.50 5.81 19.52
CA THR A 94 -11.30 5.38 20.91
C THR A 94 -11.01 6.57 21.84
N THR A 95 -10.21 7.53 21.38
CA THR A 95 -9.86 8.75 22.13
C THR A 95 -11.08 9.65 22.33
N GLU A 96 -11.89 9.84 21.30
CA GLU A 96 -13.15 10.60 21.36
C GLU A 96 -14.13 9.96 22.34
N ALA A 97 -14.29 8.64 22.30
CA ALA A 97 -15.14 7.91 23.22
C ALA A 97 -14.68 8.05 24.69
N ALA A 98 -13.38 7.95 24.94
CA ALA A 98 -12.81 8.14 26.28
C ALA A 98 -13.03 9.58 26.80
N SER A 99 -12.86 10.58 25.93
CA SER A 99 -13.10 11.99 26.26
C SER A 99 -14.58 12.27 26.56
N GLY A 100 -15.48 11.67 25.79
CA GLY A 100 -16.93 11.73 26.03
C GLY A 100 -17.33 11.11 27.36
N GLN A 101 -16.78 9.94 27.71
CA GLN A 101 -17.02 9.30 29.00
C GLN A 101 -16.49 10.12 30.18
N ALA A 102 -15.31 10.73 30.05
CA ALA A 102 -14.75 11.61 31.07
C ALA A 102 -15.64 12.83 31.31
N SER A 103 -16.09 13.50 30.24
CA SER A 103 -16.98 14.65 30.34
C SER A 103 -18.36 14.30 30.95
N ALA A 104 -18.91 13.12 30.63
CA ALA A 104 -20.15 12.63 31.22
C ALA A 104 -19.97 12.30 32.72
N ALA A 105 -18.83 11.72 33.11
CA ALA A 105 -18.52 11.44 34.50
C ALA A 105 -18.35 12.73 35.32
N GLU A 106 -17.74 13.76 34.74
CA GLU A 106 -17.57 15.08 35.37
C GLU A 106 -18.91 15.81 35.56
N GLN A 107 -19.80 15.77 34.55
CA GLN A 107 -21.15 16.32 34.66
C GLN A 107 -21.97 15.58 35.74
N ALA A 108 -21.87 14.24 35.79
CA ALA A 108 -22.54 13.44 36.83
C ALA A 108 -21.99 13.71 38.24
N ALA A 109 -20.68 13.93 38.38
CA ALA A 109 -20.07 14.32 39.65
C ALA A 109 -20.54 15.71 40.12
N THR A 110 -20.59 16.67 39.19
CA THR A 110 -21.05 18.05 39.45
C THR A 110 -22.51 18.09 39.87
N ALA A 111 -23.39 17.36 39.17
CA ALA A 111 -24.81 17.28 39.51
C ALA A 111 -25.07 16.66 40.90
N ARG A 112 -24.26 15.66 41.29
CA ARG A 112 -24.31 15.06 42.64
C ARG A 112 -23.84 16.02 43.72
N TYR A 113 -22.84 16.86 43.43
CA TYR A 113 -22.33 17.87 44.36
C TYR A 113 -23.37 18.98 44.61
N THR A 114 -24.03 19.48 43.57
CA THR A 114 -25.08 20.51 43.70
C THR A 114 -26.34 20.01 44.39
N GLY A 115 -26.71 18.73 44.23
CA GLY A 115 -27.86 18.13 44.92
C GLY A 115 -27.65 17.89 46.42
N ARG A 116 -26.40 17.80 46.88
CA ARG A 116 -26.07 17.43 48.26
C ARG A 116 -26.21 18.58 49.27
N PHE A 117 -26.14 19.84 48.83
CA PHE A 117 -26.18 21.02 49.70
C PHE A 117 -27.45 21.87 49.54
N GLY A 118 -28.41 21.45 48.70
CA GLY A 118 -29.66 22.17 48.47
C GLY A 118 -30.79 21.91 49.49
N GLY A 119 -30.57 21.03 50.48
CA GLY A 119 -31.52 20.80 51.57
C GLY A 119 -31.46 21.94 52.59
N GLY A 120 -32.45 22.83 52.55
CA GLY A 120 -32.52 24.05 53.32
C GLY A 120 -32.27 23.89 54.82
N ILE A 121 -31.50 24.82 55.39
CA ILE A 121 -31.41 25.04 56.83
C ILE A 121 -32.79 25.57 57.27
N PRO A 122 -33.54 24.87 58.15
CA PRO A 122 -34.78 25.41 58.69
C PRO A 122 -34.43 26.60 59.61
N ARG A 123 -35.07 27.74 59.34
CA ARG A 123 -35.11 28.90 60.24
C ARG A 123 -36.17 28.71 61.29
#